data_AF-A0A8D2IUJ8-F1
#
_entry.id   AF-A0A8D2IUJ8-F1
#
_cell.length_a   1.000
_cell.length_b   1.000
_cell.length_c   1.000
_cell.angle_alpha   90.00
_cell.angle_beta   90.00
_cell.angle_gamma   90.00
#
_symmetry.space_group_name_H-M   'P 1'
#
loop_
_entity.id
_entity.type
_entity.pdbx_description
1 polymer ?
#
loop_
_entity_poly.entity_id
_entity_poly.type
_entity_poly.pdbx_seq_one_letter_code
_entity_poly.pdbx_strand_id
1 'polypeptide(L)'
;MYVYNILPFFLLKPSRLRKTRKLRGHVSHGHGRIGKHRKHPGGRGNAGGMHHHRINFDKYHPGYFGKIGMRHYHLKKNQHFCPTVNLDKLWTLVSEQTRLKYAKHPSGLAPVIDVVRSICARKIVEEAMKEHGRVMNESQHHPATSKLFGGRMITE
;
A
#
# COMPACT_ATOMS: atom_id res chain seq x y z
N MET A 1 46.10 -7.70 -19.79
CA MET A 1 45.29 -6.92 -20.75
C MET A 1 43.82 -7.20 -20.46
N TYR A 2 43.08 -6.21 -19.94
CA TYR A 2 41.64 -6.36 -19.70
C TYR A 2 40.92 -6.26 -21.04
N VAL A 3 40.46 -7.40 -21.56
CA VAL A 3 39.58 -7.45 -22.73
C VAL A 3 38.19 -7.06 -22.23
N TYR A 4 37.84 -5.78 -22.37
CA TYR A 4 36.49 -5.31 -22.09
C TYR A 4 35.53 -6.06 -23.03
N ASN A 5 34.67 -6.90 -22.45
CA ASN A 5 33.57 -7.55 -23.15
C ASN A 5 32.59 -6.48 -23.64
N ILE A 6 32.80 -5.98 -24.86
CA ILE A 6 31.84 -5.13 -25.56
C ILE A 6 30.70 -6.05 -26.02
N LEU A 7 29.72 -6.27 -25.14
CA LEU A 7 28.46 -6.89 -25.55
C LEU A 7 27.91 -6.08 -26.74
N PRO A 8 27.60 -6.70 -27.89
CA PRO A 8 27.14 -5.97 -29.04
C PRO A 8 25.82 -5.28 -28.69
N PHE A 9 25.81 -3.96 -28.80
CA PHE A 9 24.68 -3.06 -28.50
C PHE A 9 23.35 -3.49 -29.15
N PHE A 10 23.41 -4.32 -30.20
CA PHE A 10 22.26 -4.92 -30.88
C PHE A 10 21.45 -5.90 -30.00
N LEU A 11 22.06 -6.62 -29.06
CA LEU A 11 21.36 -7.58 -28.18
C LEU A 11 20.59 -6.89 -27.03
N LEU A 12 20.97 -5.65 -26.68
CA LEU A 12 20.41 -4.92 -25.54
C LEU A 12 19.23 -4.01 -25.90
N LYS A 13 18.89 -3.80 -27.18
CA LYS A 13 17.80 -2.88 -27.55
C LYS A 13 16.41 -3.47 -27.26
N PRO A 14 15.58 -2.89 -26.36
CA PRO A 14 14.25 -3.42 -26.03
C PRO A 14 13.28 -3.39 -27.22
N SER A 15 13.56 -2.60 -28.25
CA SER A 15 12.75 -2.50 -29.47
C SER A 15 12.65 -3.83 -30.23
N ARG A 16 13.60 -4.77 -30.02
CA ARG A 16 13.53 -6.12 -30.60
C ARG A 16 12.37 -6.95 -30.05
N LEU A 17 11.93 -6.69 -28.82
CA LEU A 17 10.85 -7.40 -28.14
C LEU A 17 9.46 -6.87 -28.51
N ARG A 18 9.36 -5.72 -29.19
CA ARG A 18 8.08 -5.13 -29.57
C ARG A 18 7.41 -5.91 -30.70
N LYS A 19 6.09 -6.12 -30.58
CA LYS A 19 5.24 -6.78 -31.60
C LYS A 19 5.43 -6.20 -33.00
N THR A 20 5.71 -4.89 -33.11
CA THR A 20 5.96 -4.18 -34.37
C THR A 20 7.01 -4.86 -35.25
N ARG A 21 8.05 -5.50 -34.68
CA ARG A 21 9.08 -6.17 -35.48
C ARG A 21 8.54 -7.35 -36.28
N LYS A 22 7.60 -8.12 -35.70
CA LYS A 22 6.94 -9.26 -36.34
C LYS A 22 5.90 -8.83 -37.37
N LEU A 23 5.40 -7.59 -37.31
CA LEU A 23 4.34 -7.08 -38.19
C LEU A 23 4.86 -6.45 -39.50
N ARG A 24 6.18 -6.39 -39.72
CA ARG A 24 6.77 -5.92 -40.99
C ARG A 24 6.43 -6.90 -42.11
N GLY A 25 6.04 -6.37 -43.28
CA GLY A 25 5.54 -7.17 -44.40
C GLY A 25 4.02 -7.39 -44.37
N HIS A 26 3.35 -7.17 -43.23
CA HIS A 26 1.89 -7.22 -43.16
C HIS A 26 1.26 -5.87 -43.55
N VAL A 27 0.28 -5.93 -44.44
CA VAL A 27 -0.32 -4.75 -45.10
C VAL A 27 -0.93 -3.74 -44.13
N SER A 28 -1.62 -4.18 -43.06
CA SER A 28 -2.36 -3.28 -42.15
C SER A 28 -1.78 -3.16 -40.74
N HIS A 29 -0.59 -3.74 -40.49
CA HIS A 29 0.06 -3.74 -39.17
C HIS A 29 -0.85 -4.23 -38.01
N GLY A 30 -1.81 -5.12 -38.30
CA GLY A 30 -2.71 -5.71 -37.30
C GLY A 30 -3.95 -4.88 -36.97
N HIS A 31 -4.27 -3.83 -37.74
CA HIS A 31 -5.46 -3.00 -37.53
C HIS A 31 -6.61 -3.27 -38.52
N GLY A 32 -6.55 -4.40 -39.24
CA GLY A 32 -7.57 -4.79 -40.23
C GLY A 32 -7.55 -3.93 -41.51
N ARG A 33 -8.20 -4.41 -42.58
CA ARG A 33 -8.24 -3.70 -43.88
C ARG A 33 -9.37 -2.66 -43.96
N ILE A 34 -10.51 -2.95 -43.34
CA ILE A 34 -11.76 -2.17 -43.46
C ILE A 34 -11.78 -1.03 -42.43
N GLY A 35 -11.78 -1.34 -41.13
CA GLY A 35 -11.89 -0.34 -40.06
C GLY A 35 -10.70 0.63 -39.98
N LYS A 36 -9.49 0.14 -40.30
CA LYS A 36 -8.20 0.87 -40.29
C LYS A 36 -7.85 1.51 -38.95
N HIS A 37 -6.56 1.79 -38.75
CA HIS A 37 -6.14 2.60 -37.61
C HIS A 37 -6.36 4.09 -37.92
N ARG A 38 -7.23 4.74 -37.15
CA ARG A 38 -7.53 6.19 -37.26
C ARG A 38 -7.16 6.89 -35.96
N LYS A 39 -6.92 8.20 -36.03
CA LYS A 39 -6.35 8.97 -34.91
C LYS A 39 -7.19 8.91 -33.62
N HIS A 40 -8.50 9.24 -33.67
CA HIS A 40 -9.37 9.26 -32.49
C HIS A 40 -10.85 8.97 -32.84
N PRO A 41 -11.24 7.71 -33.12
CA PRO A 41 -12.60 7.40 -33.54
C PRO A 41 -13.67 7.59 -32.43
N GLY A 42 -13.29 7.41 -31.16
CA GLY A 42 -14.21 7.50 -30.02
C GLY A 42 -14.08 8.78 -29.17
N GLY A 43 -13.33 9.77 -29.66
CA GLY A 43 -12.91 10.94 -28.88
C GLY A 43 -11.52 10.80 -28.25
N ARG A 44 -11.12 11.80 -27.46
CA ARG A 44 -9.83 11.84 -26.76
C ARG A 44 -10.06 11.71 -25.25
N GLY A 45 -9.21 10.92 -24.58
CA GLY A 45 -9.33 10.70 -23.14
C GLY A 45 -10.69 10.10 -22.76
N ASN A 46 -11.31 10.64 -21.70
CA ASN A 46 -12.58 10.17 -21.15
C ASN A 46 -13.81 10.86 -21.78
N ALA A 47 -13.69 11.39 -23.00
CA ALA A 47 -14.80 12.04 -23.70
C ALA A 47 -15.96 11.07 -23.92
N GLY A 48 -17.21 11.55 -23.82
CA GLY A 48 -18.40 10.75 -24.08
C GLY A 48 -18.79 9.77 -22.97
N GLY A 49 -18.22 9.89 -21.76
CA GLY A 49 -18.48 8.97 -20.66
C GLY A 49 -19.95 8.90 -20.18
N MET A 50 -20.78 9.91 -20.46
CA MET A 50 -22.23 9.86 -20.25
C MET A 50 -23.05 9.61 -21.54
N HIS A 51 -22.38 9.58 -22.69
CA HIS A 51 -23.00 9.44 -24.01
C HIS A 51 -22.59 8.11 -24.64
N HIS A 52 -21.73 8.13 -25.66
CA HIS A 52 -21.34 6.92 -26.41
C HIS A 52 -20.37 5.99 -25.68
N HIS A 53 -19.79 6.39 -24.54
CA HIS A 53 -19.03 5.52 -23.64
C HIS A 53 -19.75 5.23 -22.31
N ARG A 54 -21.03 5.57 -22.19
CA ARG A 54 -21.84 5.36 -20.98
C ARG A 54 -21.76 3.93 -20.46
N ILE A 55 -21.94 2.94 -21.33
CA ILE A 55 -21.92 1.52 -20.96
C ILE A 55 -20.60 1.13 -20.27
N ASN A 56 -19.47 1.69 -20.73
CA ASN A 56 -18.17 1.40 -20.14
C ASN A 56 -18.04 2.00 -18.73
N PHE A 57 -18.48 3.24 -18.54
CA PHE A 57 -18.41 3.93 -17.27
C PHE A 57 -19.37 3.34 -16.23
N ASP A 58 -20.62 3.08 -16.61
CA ASP A 58 -21.61 2.51 -15.70
C ASP A 58 -21.22 1.09 -15.25
N LYS A 59 -20.56 0.32 -16.13
CA LYS A 59 -20.15 -1.06 -15.84
C LYS A 59 -18.90 -1.15 -14.96
N TYR A 60 -17.85 -0.40 -15.28
CA TYR A 60 -16.53 -0.57 -14.65
C TYR A 60 -16.16 0.55 -13.69
N HIS A 61 -16.84 1.70 -13.76
CA HIS A 61 -16.54 2.89 -12.96
C HIS A 61 -17.80 3.48 -12.31
N PRO A 62 -18.56 2.70 -11.52
CA PRO A 62 -19.72 3.22 -10.81
C PRO A 62 -19.29 4.32 -9.83
N GLY A 63 -20.06 5.41 -9.78
CA GLY A 63 -19.75 6.57 -8.92
C GLY A 63 -18.69 7.54 -9.46
N TYR A 64 -18.20 7.34 -10.70
CA TYR A 64 -17.27 8.28 -11.33
C TYR A 64 -17.91 9.66 -11.57
N PHE A 65 -19.17 9.69 -11.99
CA PHE A 65 -19.93 10.93 -12.16
C PHE A 65 -20.70 11.27 -10.89
N GLY A 66 -20.62 12.53 -10.47
CA GLY A 66 -21.34 13.05 -9.31
C GLY A 66 -20.44 13.87 -8.39
N LYS A 67 -21.05 14.47 -7.36
CA LYS A 67 -20.36 15.21 -6.30
C LYS A 67 -20.74 14.60 -4.97
N ILE A 68 -19.75 14.25 -4.15
CA ILE A 68 -19.96 13.61 -2.84
C ILE A 68 -19.16 14.36 -1.78
N GLY A 69 -19.76 14.55 -0.60
CA GLY A 69 -19.09 15.08 0.59
C GLY A 69 -18.80 16.59 0.60
N MET A 70 -18.16 17.04 1.67
CA MET A 70 -17.76 18.43 1.87
C MET A 70 -16.35 18.68 1.31
N ARG A 71 -16.15 19.84 0.67
CA ARG A 71 -14.83 20.21 0.11
C ARG A 71 -13.91 20.73 1.20
N HIS A 72 -12.76 20.08 1.41
CA HIS A 72 -11.72 20.55 2.32
C HIS A 72 -10.66 21.36 1.55
N TYR A 73 -10.62 22.67 1.77
CA TYR A 73 -9.61 23.55 1.19
C TYR A 73 -8.30 23.49 1.97
N HIS A 74 -7.16 23.64 1.30
CA HIS A 74 -5.82 23.63 1.92
C HIS A 74 -5.57 22.43 2.84
N LEU A 75 -5.93 21.22 2.39
CA LEU A 75 -5.74 19.97 3.14
C LEU A 75 -4.27 19.78 3.56
N LYS A 76 -3.98 19.92 4.86
CA LYS A 76 -2.67 19.65 5.46
C LYS A 76 -2.55 18.16 5.80
N LYS A 77 -2.00 17.36 4.87
CA LYS A 77 -1.88 15.90 5.04
C LYS A 77 -1.13 15.48 6.31
N ASN A 78 -0.14 16.25 6.76
CA ASN A 78 0.64 15.94 7.97
C ASN A 78 -0.21 15.93 9.24
N GLN A 79 -1.28 16.73 9.33
CA GLN A 79 -2.18 16.75 10.48
C GLN A 79 -3.08 15.52 10.54
N HIS A 80 -3.36 14.93 9.39
CA HIS A 80 -4.15 13.70 9.26
C HIS A 80 -3.28 12.44 9.18
N PHE A 81 -1.97 12.56 9.38
CA PHE A 81 -1.07 11.40 9.36
C PHE A 81 -1.32 10.55 10.60
N CYS A 82 -1.93 9.39 10.39
CA CYS A 82 -2.33 8.45 11.43
C CYS A 82 -2.10 7.02 10.91
N PRO A 83 -0.84 6.57 10.80
CA PRO A 83 -0.52 5.22 10.41
C PRO A 83 -0.91 4.26 11.54
N THR A 84 -1.46 3.10 11.18
CA THR A 84 -1.93 2.07 12.11
C THR A 84 -1.05 0.82 12.02
N VAL A 85 -0.80 0.15 13.15
CA VAL A 85 -0.15 -1.18 13.22
C VAL A 85 -1.07 -2.12 13.97
N ASN A 86 -1.05 -3.40 13.61
CA ASN A 86 -1.79 -4.42 14.35
C ASN A 86 -0.86 -5.02 15.42
N LEU A 87 -1.43 -5.56 16.50
CA LEU A 87 -0.63 -6.12 17.60
C LEU A 87 0.24 -7.31 17.18
N ASP A 88 -0.26 -8.16 16.29
CA ASP A 88 0.50 -9.31 15.77
C ASP A 88 1.84 -8.90 15.15
N LYS A 89 1.91 -7.67 14.62
CA LYS A 89 3.09 -7.14 13.95
C LYS A 89 4.04 -6.40 14.88
N LEU A 90 3.72 -6.19 16.16
CA LEU A 90 4.62 -5.47 17.09
C LEU A 90 5.98 -6.15 17.24
N TRP A 91 6.02 -7.48 17.22
CA TRP A 91 7.29 -8.22 17.32
C TRP A 91 8.19 -8.10 16.09
N THR A 92 7.65 -7.61 14.97
CA THR A 92 8.48 -7.29 13.79
C THR A 92 9.27 -6.00 13.96
N LEU A 93 8.87 -5.14 14.91
CA LEU A 93 9.57 -3.89 15.24
C LEU A 93 10.78 -4.11 16.14
N VAL A 94 10.92 -5.31 16.70
CA VAL A 94 12.00 -5.67 17.62
C VAL A 94 12.87 -6.72 16.94
N SER A 95 14.20 -6.59 17.07
CA SER A 95 15.12 -7.61 16.57
C SER A 95 14.95 -8.92 17.34
N GLU A 96 15.10 -10.06 16.66
CA GLU A 96 14.93 -11.37 17.27
C GLU A 96 15.89 -11.60 18.46
N GLN A 97 17.11 -11.05 18.37
CA GLN A 97 18.09 -11.07 19.46
C GLN A 97 17.55 -10.41 20.73
N THR A 98 16.90 -9.25 20.60
CA THR A 98 16.31 -8.52 21.72
C THR A 98 15.14 -9.31 22.31
N ARG A 99 14.29 -9.90 21.45
CA ARG A 99 13.16 -10.74 21.88
C ARG A 99 13.64 -11.93 22.73
N LEU A 100 14.64 -12.67 22.25
CA LEU A 100 15.19 -13.84 22.95
C LEU A 100 15.91 -13.45 24.25
N LYS A 101 16.55 -12.29 24.30
CA LYS A 101 17.19 -11.76 25.51
C LYS A 101 16.16 -11.50 26.63
N TYR A 102 15.07 -10.82 26.32
CA TYR A 102 14.03 -10.54 27.31
C TYR A 102 13.20 -11.78 27.67
N ALA A 103 12.99 -12.70 26.73
CA ALA A 103 12.34 -13.98 27.01
C ALA A 103 13.10 -14.84 28.04
N LYS A 104 14.43 -14.71 28.11
CA LYS A 104 15.29 -15.47 29.04
C LYS A 104 15.69 -14.67 30.28
N HIS A 105 15.19 -13.45 30.45
CA HIS A 105 15.63 -12.58 31.54
C HIS A 105 14.99 -13.02 32.87
N PRO A 106 15.78 -13.33 33.92
CA PRO A 106 15.27 -13.95 35.15
C PRO A 106 14.33 -13.04 35.96
N SER A 107 14.41 -11.73 35.78
CA SER A 107 13.57 -10.76 36.49
C SER A 107 12.23 -10.46 35.81
N GLY A 108 11.87 -11.18 34.73
CA GLY A 108 10.56 -11.05 34.08
C GLY A 108 10.29 -9.68 33.43
N LEU A 109 11.34 -8.94 33.05
CA LEU A 109 11.21 -7.62 32.45
C LEU A 109 10.71 -7.71 31.00
N ALA A 110 9.73 -6.87 30.66
CA ALA A 110 9.14 -6.76 29.34
C ALA A 110 9.91 -5.77 28.44
N PRO A 111 10.08 -6.04 27.13
CA PRO A 111 10.61 -5.06 26.20
C PRO A 111 9.61 -3.92 25.98
N VAL A 112 10.12 -2.67 25.97
CA VAL A 112 9.34 -1.49 25.59
C VAL A 112 9.45 -1.30 24.09
N ILE A 113 8.32 -1.36 23.38
CA ILE A 113 8.26 -1.20 21.93
C ILE A 113 7.75 0.20 21.63
N ASP A 114 8.66 1.08 21.18
CA ASP A 114 8.32 2.44 20.76
C ASP A 114 7.78 2.44 19.33
N VAL A 115 6.45 2.48 19.24
CA VAL A 115 5.73 2.48 17.96
C VAL A 115 5.73 3.87 17.31
N VAL A 116 5.94 4.93 18.08
CA VAL A 116 5.99 6.32 17.58
C VAL A 116 7.31 6.56 16.85
N ARG A 117 8.43 6.09 17.38
CA ARG A 117 9.74 6.23 16.73
C ARG A 117 9.86 5.40 15.45
N SER A 118 9.18 4.26 15.40
CA SER A 118 9.25 3.34 14.26
C SER A 118 8.27 3.70 13.13
N ILE A 119 7.10 4.27 13.44
CA ILE A 119 6.01 4.49 12.46
C ILE A 119 5.54 5.96 12.40
N CYS A 120 5.82 6.77 13.42
CA CYS A 120 5.50 8.19 13.52
C CYS A 120 4.03 8.57 13.27
N ALA A 121 3.06 8.02 14.02
CA ALA A 121 2.01 8.86 14.65
C ALA A 121 0.97 8.04 15.44
N ARG A 122 0.80 8.45 16.71
CA ARG A 122 -0.45 8.79 17.41
C ARG A 122 -1.72 7.90 17.33
N LYS A 123 -1.70 6.61 16.95
CA LYS A 123 -2.87 5.72 17.24
C LYS A 123 -2.67 4.23 16.94
N ILE A 124 -2.45 3.39 17.94
CA ILE A 124 -2.48 1.92 17.81
C ILE A 124 -2.92 1.32 19.16
N VAL A 125 -3.95 0.46 19.22
CA VAL A 125 -3.80 -1.01 19.35
C VAL A 125 -5.20 -1.70 19.27
N GLU A 126 -5.36 -2.70 18.38
CA GLU A 126 -6.40 -3.75 18.38
C GLU A 126 -5.67 -5.10 18.60
N GLU A 127 -6.17 -5.92 19.55
CA GLU A 127 -5.67 -7.21 20.14
C GLU A 127 -4.65 -8.07 19.35
N ALA A 128 -3.69 -8.82 19.90
CA ALA A 128 -3.40 -9.31 21.27
C ALA A 128 -1.88 -9.45 21.51
N MET A 129 -1.44 -9.57 22.78
CA MET A 129 -0.23 -10.33 23.14
C MET A 129 -0.38 -10.86 24.57
N LYS A 130 -0.61 -12.18 24.67
CA LYS A 130 -0.40 -12.95 25.89
C LYS A 130 1.08 -12.89 26.25
N GLU A 131 1.35 -12.64 27.52
CA GLU A 131 2.62 -12.79 28.21
C GLU A 131 3.73 -11.78 27.81
N HIS A 132 3.86 -10.74 28.66
CA HIS A 132 5.07 -9.93 28.89
C HIS A 132 5.40 -8.72 27.97
N GLY A 133 4.43 -7.94 27.49
CA GLY A 133 4.70 -6.66 26.80
C GLY A 133 3.91 -5.47 27.37
N ARG A 134 4.58 -4.39 27.78
CA ARG A 134 3.91 -3.12 28.17
C ARG A 134 3.97 -2.14 26.99
N VAL A 135 2.81 -1.67 26.52
CA VAL A 135 2.69 -0.70 25.39
C VAL A 135 2.28 0.66 25.93
N MET A 136 3.04 1.72 25.62
CA MET A 136 2.76 3.11 26.01
C MET A 136 2.23 3.88 24.80
N ASN A 137 0.99 4.40 24.82
CA ASN A 137 0.45 5.34 23.80
C ASN A 137 -0.73 6.18 24.35
N GLU A 138 -0.79 7.46 23.96
CA GLU A 138 -1.72 8.51 24.46
C GLU A 138 -3.19 8.42 24.02
N SER A 139 -3.56 7.52 23.10
CA SER A 139 -4.98 7.28 22.80
C SER A 139 -5.22 5.83 22.38
N GLN A 140 -5.72 5.04 23.31
CA GLN A 140 -6.18 3.67 23.07
C GLN A 140 -7.68 3.71 22.70
N HIS A 141 -8.11 2.88 21.75
CA HIS A 141 -9.54 2.72 21.48
C HIS A 141 -10.17 1.97 22.66
N HIS A 142 -11.38 2.34 23.10
CA HIS A 142 -12.02 1.85 24.34
C HIS A 142 -12.08 0.30 24.52
N PRO A 143 -12.18 -0.56 23.48
CA PRO A 143 -12.07 -2.01 23.69
C PRO A 143 -10.64 -2.49 24.04
N ALA A 144 -9.60 -1.69 23.84
CA ALA A 144 -8.20 -2.04 24.10
C ALA A 144 -7.76 -1.88 25.57
N THR A 145 -8.37 -0.96 26.33
CA THR A 145 -8.01 -0.71 27.74
C THR A 145 -8.47 -1.82 28.67
N SER A 146 -9.67 -2.38 28.44
CA SER A 146 -10.26 -3.45 29.27
C SER A 146 -9.46 -4.76 29.29
N LYS A 147 -8.63 -4.99 28.26
CA LYS A 147 -7.87 -6.26 28.09
C LYS A 147 -6.46 -6.23 28.70
N LEU A 148 -5.99 -5.06 29.16
CA LEU A 148 -4.67 -4.90 29.78
C LEU A 148 -4.67 -5.12 31.31
N PHE A 149 -5.81 -4.94 31.99
CA PHE A 149 -5.95 -5.04 33.45
C PHE A 149 -6.67 -6.34 33.92
N GLY A 150 -6.39 -7.46 33.26
CA GLY A 150 -6.88 -8.77 33.70
C GLY A 150 -6.12 -9.29 34.92
N GLY A 151 -6.31 -8.68 36.11
CA GLY A 151 -5.67 -9.12 37.34
C GLY A 151 -6.34 -8.55 38.59
N ARG A 152 -7.12 -9.41 39.26
CA ARG A 152 -7.67 -9.31 40.63
C ARG A 152 -7.93 -7.90 41.17
N MET A 153 -9.21 -7.52 41.19
CA MET A 153 -9.75 -6.58 42.16
C MET A 153 -9.41 -7.07 43.58
N ILE A 154 -8.43 -6.44 44.23
CA ILE A 154 -8.37 -6.37 45.68
C ILE A 154 -9.14 -5.09 46.02
N THR A 155 -10.38 -5.25 46.43
CA THR A 155 -11.17 -4.21 47.08
C THR A 155 -10.98 -4.37 48.59
N GLU A 156 -10.71 -3.29 49.31
CA GLU A 156 -11.28 -3.12 50.65
C GLU A 156 -12.81 -3.12 50.55
#